data_AF-A0A3A6MT29-F1
#
_entry.id   AF-A0A3A6MT29-F1
#
_cell.length_a   1.000
_cell.length_b   1.000
_cell.length_c   1.000
_cell.angle_alpha   90.00
_cell.angle_beta   90.00
_cell.angle_gamma   90.00
#
_symmetry.space_group_name_H-M   'P 1'
#
loop_
_entity.id
_entity.type
_entity.pdbx_description
1 polymer ?
#
loop_
_entity_poly.entity_id
_entity_poly.type
_entity_poly.pdbx_seq_one_letter_code
_entity_poly.pdbx_strand_id
1 'polypeptide(L)' 'GCPKCKALEELVLRVVAELNLPASVEKVTDIGEIVKYGVMLTPALVVDGQVKTSGRVPPREEIEKWLTE' A
#
# COMPACT_ATOMS: atom_id res chain seq x y z
N GLY A 1 -0.67 0.93 -17.25
CA GLY A 1 -0.68 0.73 -15.79
C GLY A 1 -1.17 2.01 -15.13
N CYS A 2 -2.23 1.92 -14.32
CA CYS A 2 -2.91 3.09 -13.76
C CYS A 2 -1.91 4.01 -13.01
N PRO A 3 -1.82 5.31 -13.35
CA PRO A 3 -0.86 6.24 -12.75
C PRO A 3 -1.01 6.32 -11.22
N LYS A 4 -2.24 6.11 -10.72
CA LYS A 4 -2.55 6.05 -9.29
C LYS A 4 -1.85 4.91 -8.55
N CYS A 5 -1.71 3.73 -9.18
CA CYS A 5 -1.03 2.60 -8.54
C CYS A 5 0.47 2.83 -8.41
N LYS A 6 1.10 3.43 -9.43
CA LYS A 6 2.52 3.80 -9.39
C LYS A 6 2.79 4.87 -8.34
N ALA A 7 1.92 5.88 -8.26
CA ALA A 7 2.06 6.94 -7.25
C ALA A 7 1.99 6.38 -5.83
N LEU A 8 1.09 5.42 -5.56
CA LEU A 8 0.99 4.77 -4.25
C LEU A 8 2.27 3.98 -3.92
N GLU A 9 2.76 3.18 -4.86
CA GLU A 9 4.00 2.40 -4.70
C GLU A 9 5.20 3.29 -4.38
N GLU A 10 5.41 4.37 -5.15
CA GLU A 10 6.50 5.32 -4.90
C GLU A 10 6.37 6.02 -3.55
N LEU A 11 5.15 6.39 -3.15
CA LEU A 11 4.90 7.01 -1.83
C LEU A 11 5.27 6.05 -0.70
N VAL A 12 4.80 4.81 -0.76
CA VAL A 12 5.10 3.79 0.27
C VAL A 12 6.60 3.53 0.34
N LEU A 13 7.28 3.34 -0.80
CA LEU A 13 8.72 3.16 -0.85
C LEU A 13 9.50 4.33 -0.23
N ARG A 14 9.08 5.57 -0.53
CA ARG A 14 9.68 6.77 0.07
C ARG A 14 9.51 6.80 1.58
N VAL A 15 8.29 6.55 2.06
CA VAL A 15 8.00 6.59 3.49
C VAL A 15 8.77 5.51 4.24
N VAL A 16 8.80 4.28 3.72
CA VAL A 16 9.58 3.18 4.32
C VAL A 16 11.07 3.52 4.37
N ALA A 17 11.60 4.13 3.30
CA ALA A 17 13.00 4.56 3.24
C ALA A 17 13.31 5.75 4.17
N GLU A 18 12.42 6.73 4.27
CA GLU A 18 12.56 7.89 5.16
C GLU A 18 12.48 7.50 6.63
N LEU A 19 11.55 6.60 6.98
CA LEU A 19 11.38 6.10 8.35
C LEU A 19 12.37 4.98 8.70
N ASN A 20 13.16 4.51 7.73
CA ASN A 20 14.12 3.42 7.86
C ASN A 20 13.50 2.17 8.52
N LEU A 21 12.24 1.90 8.16
CA LEU A 21 11.48 0.80 8.72
C LEU A 21 11.92 -0.52 8.06
N PRO A 22 11.97 -1.63 8.82
CA PRO A 22 12.20 -2.96 8.27
C PRO A 22 10.95 -3.51 7.56
N ALA A 23 10.29 -2.70 6.73
CA ALA A 23 9.11 -3.08 5.96
C ALA A 23 9.50 -3.49 4.54
N SER A 24 8.97 -4.62 4.06
CA SER A 24 9.14 -5.07 2.68
C SER A 24 7.95 -4.62 1.84
N VAL A 25 8.20 -3.82 0.80
CA VAL A 25 7.17 -3.35 -0.12
C VAL A 25 7.09 -4.31 -1.30
N GLU A 26 6.03 -5.10 -1.36
CA GLU A 26 5.79 -6.03 -2.47
C GLU A 26 4.62 -5.55 -3.33
N LYS A 27 4.85 -5.53 -4.65
CA LYS A 27 3.82 -5.16 -5.62
C LYS A 27 2.99 -6.37 -6.00
N VAL A 28 1.84 -6.52 -5.37
CA VAL A 28 0.85 -7.53 -5.76
C VAL A 28 0.07 -7.04 -6.99
N THR A 29 0.20 -7.77 -8.10
CA THR A 29 -0.60 -7.55 -9.32
C THR A 29 -1.55 -8.71 -9.63
N ASP A 30 -1.43 -9.81 -8.87
CA ASP A 30 -2.27 -10.98 -9.01
C ASP A 30 -3.65 -10.70 -8.42
N ILE A 31 -4.68 -10.81 -9.25
CA ILE A 31 -6.07 -10.57 -8.85
C ILE A 31 -6.51 -11.57 -7.78
N GLY A 32 -6.04 -12.82 -7.85
CA GLY A 32 -6.33 -13.86 -6.88
C GLY A 32 -5.82 -13.50 -5.48
N GLU A 33 -4.58 -13.01 -5.38
CA GLU A 33 -4.02 -12.52 -4.12
C GLU A 33 -4.79 -11.30 -3.60
N ILE A 34 -5.10 -10.33 -4.46
CA ILE A 34 -5.86 -9.12 -4.09
C ILE A 34 -7.23 -9.49 -3.50
N VAL A 35 -7.95 -10.43 -4.13
CA VAL A 35 -9.26 -10.89 -3.65
C VAL A 35 -9.14 -11.69 -2.34
N LYS A 36 -8.06 -12.45 -2.13
CA LYS A 36 -7.80 -13.14 -0.85
C LYS A 36 -7.66 -12.17 0.32
N TYR A 37 -7.06 -11.01 0.09
CA TYR A 37 -7.00 -9.94 1.09
C TYR A 37 -8.34 -9.20 1.29
N GLY A 38 -9.39 -9.55 0.54
CA GLY A 38 -10.69 -8.86 0.62
C GLY A 38 -10.71 -7.50 -0.07
N VAL A 39 -9.71 -7.21 -0.90
CA VAL A 39 -9.64 -5.96 -1.67
C VAL A 39 -10.51 -6.09 -2.91
N MET A 40 -11.66 -5.40 -2.93
CA MET A 40 -12.53 -5.33 -4.11
C MET A 40 -12.11 -4.23 -5.10
N LEU A 41 -11.43 -3.19 -4.61
CA LEU A 41 -11.09 -2.00 -5.40
C LEU A 41 -9.60 -1.71 -5.28
N THR A 42 -8.90 -1.70 -6.41
CA THR A 42 -7.50 -1.26 -6.51
C THR A 42 -7.43 0.20 -6.95
N PRO A 43 -6.44 0.99 -6.49
CA PRO A 43 -5.30 0.62 -5.65
C PRO A 43 -5.68 0.39 -4.19
N ALA A 44 -4.95 -0.52 -3.54
CA ALA A 44 -5.10 -0.84 -2.13
C ALA A 44 -3.74 -0.96 -1.46
N LEU A 45 -3.70 -0.73 -0.15
CA LEU A 45 -2.51 -0.89 0.67
C LEU A 45 -2.84 -1.81 1.83
N VAL A 46 -2.00 -2.83 1.98
CA VAL A 46 -2.05 -3.82 3.05
C VAL A 46 -0.79 -3.64 3.88
N VAL A 47 -0.94 -3.48 5.19
CA VAL A 47 0.16 -3.35 6.15
C VAL A 47 -0.05 -4.41 7.22
N ASP A 48 0.96 -5.24 7.48
CA ASP A 48 0.92 -6.38 8.42
C ASP A 48 -0.29 -7.32 8.19
N GLY A 49 -0.60 -7.60 6.92
CA GLY A 49 -1.71 -8.46 6.52
C GLY A 49 -3.10 -7.82 6.69
N GLN A 50 -3.18 -6.57 7.13
CA GLN A 50 -4.43 -5.82 7.28
C GLN A 50 -4.62 -4.81 6.16
N VAL A 51 -5.77 -4.84 5.50
CA VAL A 51 -6.16 -3.85 4.50
C VAL A 51 -6.41 -2.52 5.20
N LYS A 52 -5.53 -1.55 4.99
CA LYS A 52 -5.69 -0.20 5.55
C LYS A 52 -6.51 0.71 4.63
N THR A 53 -6.41 0.50 3.32
CA THR A 53 -7.18 1.24 2.32
C THR A 53 -7.39 0.43 1.06
N SER A 54 -8.53 0.64 0.39
CA SER A 54 -8.86 0.05 -0.90
C SER A 54 -9.70 1.02 -1.73
N GLY A 55 -9.43 1.13 -3.02
CA GLY A 55 -10.18 1.95 -3.97
C GLY A 55 -9.78 3.43 -4.01
N ARG A 56 -8.79 3.84 -3.22
CA ARG A 56 -8.26 5.21 -3.22
C ARG A 56 -6.75 5.23 -2.95
N VAL A 57 -6.10 6.31 -3.38
CA VAL A 57 -4.71 6.60 -3.01
C VAL A 57 -4.74 7.46 -1.74
N PRO A 58 -4.31 6.94 -0.58
CA PRO A 58 -4.22 7.70 0.66
C PRO A 58 -3.13 8.78 0.59
N PRO A 59 -3.21 9.84 1.40
CA PRO A 59 -2.14 10.80 1.56
C PRO A 59 -0.94 10.18 2.30
N ARG A 60 0.23 10.80 2.16
CA ARG A 60 1.49 10.39 2.81
C ARG A 60 1.31 10.22 4.34
N GLU A 61 0.63 11.15 4.99
CA GLU A 61 0.40 11.13 6.44
C GLU A 61 -0.36 9.89 6.93
N GLU A 62 -1.34 9.41 6.15
CA GLU A 62 -2.06 8.16 6.47
C GLU A 62 -1.13 6.95 6.33
N ILE A 63 -0.31 6.91 5.28
CA ILE A 63 0.66 5.82 5.04
C ILE A 63 1.69 5.78 6.17
N GLU A 64 2.26 6.93 6.53
CA GLU A 64 3.19 7.06 7.65
C GLU A 64 2.55 6.53 8.93
N LYS A 65 1.33 6.98 9.24
CA LYS A 65 0.62 6.52 10.43
C LYS A 65 0.49 5.01 10.47
N TRP A 66 0.07 4.36 9.38
CA TRP A 66 -0.08 2.90 9.33
C TRP A 66 1.22 2.13 9.42
N LEU A 67 2.32 2.70 8.92
CA LEU A 67 3.65 2.08 8.98
C LEU A 67 4.32 2.25 10.35
N THR A 68 3.86 3.22 11.16
CA THR A 68 4.34 3.48 12.52
C THR A 68 3.40 2.97 13.62
N GLU A 69 2.27 2.38 13.24
CA GLU A 69 1.25 1.84 14.15
C GLU A 69 1.68 0.49 14.72
#